data_AF-A0A453SU92-F1
#
_entry.id   AF-A0A453SU92-F1
#
_cell.length_a   1.000
_cell.length_b   1.000
_cell.length_c   1.000
_cell.angle_alpha   90.00
_cell.angle_beta   90.00
_cell.angle_gamma   90.00
#
_symmetry.space_group_name_H-M   'P 1'
#
loop_
_entity.id
_entity.type
_entity.pdbx_description
1 polymer ?
#
loop_
_entity_poly.entity_id
_entity_poly.type
_entity_poly.pdbx_seq_one_letter_code
_entity_poly.pdbx_strand_id
1 'polypeptide(L)' 'SEEKAKLEIVPVFISVDPERDTVEQVHDYVKEFHQDLIGLTGTSDEVRKVARAYRVYYMKTEEEGSDYLVDHS' A
#
# COMPACT_ATOMS: atom_id res chain seq x y z
N SER A 1 14.84 -22.29 29.20
CA SER A 1 14.26 -22.45 27.85
C SER A 1 13.19 -21.39 27.70
N GLU A 2 13.54 -20.24 27.14
CA GLU A 2 12.56 -19.18 26.88
C GLU A 2 11.81 -19.55 25.60
N GLU A 3 10.65 -20.16 25.78
CA GLU A 3 9.64 -20.26 24.73
C GLU A 3 9.17 -18.84 24.45
N LYS A 4 9.82 -18.16 23.49
CA LYS A 4 9.34 -16.88 22.99
C LYS A 4 7.93 -17.12 22.49
N ALA A 5 6.94 -16.51 23.13
CA ALA A 5 5.57 -16.50 22.65
C ALA A 5 5.61 -16.13 21.16
N LYS A 6 5.20 -17.07 20.29
CA LYS A 6 5.01 -16.79 18.86
C LYS A 6 3.90 -15.75 18.78
N LEU A 7 4.29 -14.49 18.69
CA LEU A 7 3.37 -13.42 18.33
C LEU A 7 3.00 -13.67 16.87
N GLU A 8 1.77 -14.09 16.63
CA GLU A 8 1.22 -14.14 15.28
C GLU A 8 0.97 -12.69 14.84
N ILE A 9 1.93 -12.14 14.08
CA ILE A 9 1.82 -10.83 13.48
C ILE A 9 1.21 -11.04 12.09
N VAL A 10 0.07 -10.39 11.84
CA VAL A 10 -0.55 -10.36 10.51
C VAL A 10 -0.21 -9.03 9.87
N PRO A 11 0.76 -8.97 8.94
CA PRO A 11 1.07 -7.75 8.24
C PRO A 11 -0.02 -7.45 7.20
N VAL A 12 -0.46 -6.20 7.17
CA VAL A 12 -1.51 -5.73 6.25
C VAL A 12 -0.97 -4.55 5.45
N PHE A 13 -1.04 -4.65 4.13
CA PHE A 13 -0.77 -3.58 3.18
C PHE A 13 -2.10 -3.01 2.70
N ILE A 14 -2.28 -1.69 2.77
CA ILE A 14 -3.48 -1.01 2.28
C ILE A 14 -3.05 -0.02 1.20
N SER A 15 -3.47 -0.26 -0.04
CA SER A 15 -3.28 0.72 -1.11
C SER A 15 -4.14 1.96 -0.86
N VAL A 16 -3.55 3.14 -1.15
CA VAL A 16 -4.23 4.44 -1.05
C VAL A 16 -4.59 5.03 -2.42
N ASP A 17 -4.29 4.34 -3.52
CA ASP A 17 -4.59 4.79 -4.88
C ASP A 17 -5.44 3.77 -5.67
N PRO A 18 -6.74 3.68 -5.33
CA PRO A 18 -7.62 2.67 -5.91
C PRO A 18 -7.93 2.88 -7.40
N GLU A 19 -7.55 4.02 -7.99
CA GLU A 19 -7.73 4.25 -9.42
C GLU A 19 -6.63 3.58 -10.26
N ARG A 20 -5.43 3.38 -9.68
CA ARG A 20 -4.30 2.71 -10.33
C ARG A 20 -4.13 1.27 -9.86
N ASP A 21 -4.47 0.99 -8.61
CA ASP A 21 -4.19 -0.28 -7.95
C ASP A 21 -5.44 -1.18 -7.90
N THR A 22 -5.56 -2.09 -8.88
CA THR A 22 -6.60 -3.12 -8.85
C THR A 22 -6.29 -4.19 -7.80
N VAL A 23 -7.32 -4.95 -7.42
CA VAL A 23 -7.19 -6.08 -6.48
C VAL A 23 -6.12 -7.08 -6.94
N GLU A 24 -6.07 -7.37 -8.24
CA GLU A 24 -5.10 -8.30 -8.82
C GLU A 24 -3.67 -7.78 -8.71
N GLN A 25 -3.45 -6.50 -9.04
CA GLN A 25 -2.13 -5.86 -8.92
C GLN A 25 -1.65 -5.82 -7.48
N VAL A 26 -2.52 -5.48 -6.53
CA VAL A 26 -2.19 -5.45 -5.11
C VAL A 26 -1.88 -6.84 -4.59
N HIS A 27 -2.63 -7.85 -5.01
CA HIS A 27 -2.40 -9.24 -4.65
C HIS A 27 -1.04 -9.75 -5.17
N ASP A 28 -0.73 -9.48 -6.43
CA ASP A 28 0.56 -9.90 -7.03
C ASP A 28 1.71 -9.15 -6.37
N TYR A 29 1.53 -7.85 -6.09
CA TYR A 29 2.49 -7.06 -5.33
C TYR A 29 2.76 -7.70 -3.96
N VAL A 30 1.75 -7.93 -3.12
CA VAL A 30 2.02 -8.44 -1.75
C VAL A 30 2.66 -9.83 -1.74
N LYS A 31 2.38 -10.67 -2.74
CA LYS A 31 2.99 -12.00 -2.88
C LYS A 31 4.49 -11.95 -3.12
N GLU A 32 4.97 -10.94 -3.85
CA GLU A 32 6.40 -10.75 -4.08
C GLU A 32 7.14 -10.27 -2.81
N PHE A 33 6.44 -9.65 -1.86
CA PHE A 33 7.04 -9.19 -0.59
C PHE A 33 7.06 -10.28 0.47
N HIS A 34 5.90 -10.87 0.78
CA HIS A 34 5.80 -11.90 1.81
C HIS A 34 4.52 -12.73 1.69
N GLN A 35 4.61 -14.05 1.87
CA GLN A 35 3.46 -14.96 1.75
C GLN A 35 2.32 -14.68 2.74
N ASP A 36 2.63 -14.18 3.93
CA ASP A 36 1.66 -13.84 4.98
C ASP A 36 1.15 -12.39 4.90
N LEU A 37 1.59 -11.61 3.89
CA LEU A 37 1.16 -10.21 3.72
C LEU A 37 -0.21 -10.13 3.06
N ILE A 38 -1.14 -9.51 3.76
CA ILE A 38 -2.50 -9.30 3.26
C ILE A 38 -2.58 -7.95 2.56
N GLY A 39 -2.88 -7.95 1.26
CA GLY A 39 -3.12 -6.75 0.48
C GLY A 39 -4.60 -6.35 0.48
N LEU A 40 -4.89 -5.09 0.78
CA LEU A 40 -6.21 -4.49 0.75
C LEU A 40 -6.22 -3.28 -0.20
N THR A 41 -7.26 -3.19 -1.00
CA THR A 41 -7.63 -2.01 -1.80
C THR A 41 -9.16 -1.92 -1.82
N GLY A 42 -9.73 -0.87 -2.40
CA GLY A 42 -11.18 -0.68 -2.40
C GLY A 42 -11.60 0.55 -3.20
N THR A 43 -12.74 1.13 -2.87
CA THR A 43 -13.18 2.39 -3.48
C THR A 43 -12.48 3.59 -2.86
N SER A 44 -12.44 4.72 -3.58
CA SER A 44 -11.86 5.98 -3.08
C SER A 44 -12.49 6.47 -1.76
N ASP A 45 -13.76 6.14 -1.53
CA ASP A 45 -14.45 6.46 -0.26
C ASP A 45 -13.98 5.57 0.90
N GLU A 46 -13.83 4.27 0.66
CA GLU A 46 -13.32 3.31 1.65
C GLU A 46 -11.87 3.63 2.04
N VAL A 47 -11.01 3.90 1.05
CA VAL A 47 -9.62 4.32 1.28
C VAL A 47 -9.58 5.60 2.10
N ARG A 48 -10.43 6.60 1.77
CA ARG A 48 -10.50 7.85 2.53
C ARG A 48 -10.92 7.63 3.98
N LYS A 49 -11.88 6.74 4.23
CA LYS A 49 -12.34 6.38 5.59
C LYS A 49 -11.20 5.77 6.39
N VAL A 50 -10.49 4.80 5.83
CA VAL A 50 -9.35 4.13 6.48
C VAL A 50 -8.22 5.13 6.73
N ALA A 51 -7.83 5.91 5.72
CA ALA A 51 -6.78 6.91 5.85
C ALA A 51 -7.09 7.91 6.98
N ARG A 52 -8.33 8.39 7.09
CA ARG A 52 -8.76 9.26 8.19
C ARG A 52 -8.71 8.55 9.55
N ALA A 53 -9.15 7.30 9.63
CA ALA A 53 -9.14 6.53 10.88
C ALA A 53 -7.72 6.32 11.42
N TYR A 54 -6.76 6.05 10.52
CA TYR A 54 -5.35 5.87 10.86
C TYR A 54 -4.54 7.17 10.82
N ARG A 55 -5.19 8.32 10.58
CA ARG A 55 -4.56 9.66 10.42
C ARG A 55 -3.44 9.67 9.37
N VAL A 56 -3.58 8.85 8.35
CA VAL A 56 -2.70 8.83 7.17
C VAL A 56 -3.11 9.98 6.26
N TYR A 57 -2.16 10.86 5.98
CA TYR A 57 -2.32 11.91 4.98
C TYR A 57 -1.75 11.39 3.66
N TYR A 58 -2.60 11.28 2.64
CA TYR A 58 -2.19 10.97 1.28
C TYR A 58 -2.66 12.13 0.39
N MET A 59 -1.73 12.72 -0.34
CA MET A 59 -2.03 13.75 -1.33
C MET A 59 -1.82 13.09 -2.69
N LYS A 60 -2.87 13.06 -3.50
CA LYS A 60 -2.75 12.63 -4.89
C LYS A 60 -2.03 13.76 -5.62
N THR A 61 -0.73 13.58 -5.85
CA THR A 61 -0.03 14.47 -6.77
C THR A 61 -0.57 14.11 -8.15
N GLU A 62 -1.33 15.02 -8.76
CA GLU A 62 -1.50 14.95 -10.20
C GLU A 62 -0.07 14.99 -10.75
N GLU A 63 0.37 13.93 -11.44
CA GLU A 63 1.60 13.97 -12.21
C GLU A 63 1.37 15.02 -13.33
N GLU A 64 1.47 16.30 -12.98
CA GLU A 64 1.77 17.34 -13.96
C GLU A 64 3.11 16.94 -14.54
N GLY A 65 3.10 16.50 -15.80
CA GLY A 65 4.25 15.91 -16.48
C GLY A 65 5.51 16.69 -16.21
N SER A 66 6.35 16.18 -15.31
CA SER A 66 7.72 16.62 -15.22
C SER A 66 8.49 15.74 -16.18
N ASP A 67 8.59 16.25 -17.40
CA ASP A 67 9.49 15.80 -18.44
C ASP A 67 10.77 15.20 -17.86
N TYR A 68 11.11 14.04 -18.40
CA TYR A 68 12.46 13.51 -18.47
C TYR A 68 13.52 14.62 -18.55
N LEU A 69 14.27 14.81 -17.47
CA LEU A 69 15.65 15.31 -17.52
C LEU A 69 16.49 14.44 -16.60
N VAL A 70 16.95 13.32 -17.16
CA VAL A 70 18.11 12.60 -16.65
C VAL A 70 19.33 13.50 -16.91
N ASP A 71 19.85 14.15 -15.88
CA ASP A 71 21.21 14.68 -15.94
C ASP A 71 22.16 13.55 -15.55
N HIS A 72 23.00 13.14 -16.49
CA HIS A 72 24.26 12.44 -16.18
C HIS A 72 25.37 13.48 -16.27
N SER A 73 25.90 13.88 -15.12
CA SER A 73 27.27 14.37 -14.98
C SER A 73 27.90 13.89 -13.67
#